data_AF-A0A1G2R4B1-F1
#
_entry.id   AF-A0A1G2R4B1-F1
#
_cell.length_a   1.000
_cell.length_b   1.000
_cell.length_c   1.000
_cell.angle_alpha   90.00
_cell.angle_beta   90.00
_cell.angle_gamma   90.00
#
_symmetry.space_group_name_H-M   'P 1'
#
loop_
_entity.id
_entity.type
_entity.pdbx_description
1 polymer ?
#
loop_
_entity_poly.entity_id
_entity_poly.type
_entity_poly.pdbx_seq_one_letter_code
_entity_poly.pdbx_strand_id
1 'polypeptide(L)'
;MKGFTLTELVVVIALSVLLGGLALPALRIGQKNSELDSAVESVVSVLRLAQNRTLASEGASQYGVFFDTAAAPDQYTLFKGATYGSRDAGADEIHALPQGVEMFAVTIPQNFVVFTRVTGAVVNAGSVTLRLLADPAKQASVHISSSGTVQKASAPAASDANRQKDSRHVHVDYAGRVIATATETMRLVFPTAVYDIVIASNMQDGQIFWEGDVLVDGEAQTLRVQTHVLNDPMLGTQFSVTRDKSRNTKALTIEISGDITGDIIRYDSQGQTTQGTSLYASQPLWQ
;
A
#
# COMPACT_ATOMS: atom_id res chain seq x y z
N MET A 1 -40.77 25.04 49.05
CA MET A 1 -40.09 24.31 47.95
C MET A 1 -40.96 24.46 46.71
N LYS A 2 -40.48 25.09 45.64
CA LYS A 2 -41.20 25.20 44.37
C LYS A 2 -40.97 23.89 43.61
N GLY A 3 -42.02 23.08 43.44
CA GLY A 3 -41.96 21.83 42.69
C GLY A 3 -42.00 22.06 41.19
N PHE A 4 -41.55 21.05 40.43
CA PHE A 4 -41.61 21.03 38.97
C PHE A 4 -43.05 21.12 38.47
N THR A 5 -43.28 21.91 37.42
CA THR A 5 -44.57 21.94 36.72
C THR A 5 -44.76 20.69 35.86
N LEU A 6 -46.02 20.30 35.64
CA LEU A 6 -46.34 19.11 34.83
C LEU A 6 -45.81 19.25 33.39
N THR A 7 -45.84 20.47 32.85
CA THR A 7 -45.26 20.81 31.55
C THR A 7 -43.74 20.66 31.52
N GLU A 8 -43.03 21.07 32.57
CA GLU A 8 -41.57 20.86 32.64
C GLU A 8 -41.21 19.37 32.71
N LEU A 9 -41.99 18.57 33.44
CA LEU A 9 -41.76 17.12 33.52
C LEU A 9 -41.86 16.46 32.13
N VAL A 10 -42.88 16.82 31.35
CA VAL A 10 -43.08 16.28 29.99
C VAL A 10 -41.92 16.68 29.07
N VAL A 11 -41.45 17.92 29.16
CA VAL A 11 -40.30 18.40 28.37
C VAL A 11 -39.02 17.67 28.75
N VAL A 12 -38.76 17.44 30.04
CA VAL A 12 -37.57 16.71 30.51
C VAL A 12 -37.59 15.25 30.06
N ILE A 13 -38.75 14.59 30.10
CA ILE A 13 -38.89 13.20 29.61
C ILE A 13 -38.66 13.14 28.10
N ALA A 14 -39.26 14.05 27.33
CA ALA A 14 -39.09 14.12 25.88
C ALA A 14 -37.60 14.34 25.50
N LEU A 15 -36.92 15.24 26.20
CA LEU A 15 -35.49 15.49 25.99
C LEU A 15 -34.63 14.26 26.37
N SER A 16 -34.97 13.57 27.45
CA SER A 16 -34.25 12.37 27.90
C SER A 16 -34.36 11.22 26.90
N VAL A 17 -35.55 11.00 26.32
CA VAL A 17 -35.77 10.00 25.27
C VAL A 17 -35.00 10.36 23.99
N LEU A 18 -35.02 11.64 23.59
CA LEU A 18 -34.25 12.12 22.44
C LEU A 18 -32.76 11.87 22.62
N LEU A 19 -32.20 12.25 23.76
CA LEU A 19 -30.77 12.05 24.08
C LEU A 19 -30.41 10.57 24.19
N GLY A 20 -31.26 9.75 24.80
CA GLY A 20 -31.08 8.30 24.89
C GLY A 20 -31.06 7.61 23.53
N GLY A 21 -31.93 8.05 22.59
CA GLY A 21 -31.97 7.52 21.23
C GLY A 21 -30.69 7.79 20.44
N LEU A 22 -30.02 8.93 20.67
CA LEU A 22 -28.76 9.29 20.01
C LEU A 22 -27.53 8.60 20.64
N ALA A 23 -27.57 8.30 21.93
CA ALA A 23 -26.44 7.68 22.65
C ALA A 23 -26.24 6.20 22.29
N LEU A 24 -27.32 5.46 22.05
CA LEU A 24 -27.27 4.02 21.75
C LEU A 24 -26.44 3.64 20.50
N PRO A 25 -26.60 4.29 19.33
CA PRO A 25 -25.79 3.99 18.16
C PRO A 25 -24.31 4.37 18.34
N ALA A 26 -24.02 5.47 19.04
CA ALA A 26 -22.64 5.90 19.31
C ALA A 26 -21.87 4.87 20.17
N LEU A 27 -22.53 4.29 21.18
CA LEU A 27 -21.94 3.25 22.03
C LEU A 27 -21.64 1.95 21.25
N ARG A 28 -22.52 1.56 20.32
CA ARG A 28 -22.34 0.36 19.49
C ARG A 28 -21.16 0.48 18.51
N ILE A 29 -20.89 1.68 17.99
CA ILE A 29 -19.75 1.91 17.07
C ILE A 29 -18.42 1.83 17.83
N GLY A 30 -18.36 2.35 19.06
CA GLY A 30 -17.16 2.27 19.91
C GLY A 30 -16.82 0.83 20.33
N GLN A 31 -17.81 0.02 20.68
CA GLN A 31 -17.61 -1.38 21.09
C GLN A 31 -17.04 -2.26 19.95
N LYS A 32 -17.52 -2.10 18.72
CA LYS A 32 -17.09 -2.94 17.59
C LYS A 32 -15.63 -2.74 17.16
N ASN A 33 -15.14 -1.50 17.21
CA ASN A 33 -13.71 -1.25 16.95
C ASN A 33 -12.85 -1.86 18.07
N SER A 34 -13.32 -1.80 19.32
CA SER A 34 -12.65 -2.40 20.46
C SER A 34 -12.54 -3.93 20.33
N GLU A 35 -13.52 -4.60 19.73
CA GLU A 35 -13.50 -6.06 19.54
C GLU A 35 -12.40 -6.52 18.57
N LEU A 36 -12.26 -5.86 17.41
CA LEU A 36 -11.20 -6.17 16.45
C LEU A 36 -9.81 -5.93 17.05
N ASP A 37 -9.62 -4.80 17.72
CA ASP A 37 -8.35 -4.47 18.36
C ASP A 37 -8.01 -5.46 19.48
N SER A 38 -8.99 -5.83 20.32
CA SER A 38 -8.80 -6.83 21.38
C SER A 38 -8.46 -8.21 20.82
N ALA A 39 -9.09 -8.61 19.71
CA ALA A 39 -8.78 -9.88 19.04
C ALA A 39 -7.34 -9.89 18.49
N VAL A 40 -6.92 -8.80 17.86
CA VAL A 40 -5.53 -8.63 17.37
C VAL A 40 -4.53 -8.70 18.52
N GLU A 41 -4.78 -7.98 19.62
CA GLU A 41 -3.91 -8.00 20.79
C GLU A 41 -3.82 -9.39 21.42
N SER A 42 -4.93 -10.13 21.45
CA SER A 42 -4.96 -11.51 21.94
C SER A 42 -4.09 -12.44 21.08
N VAL A 43 -4.19 -12.34 19.75
CA VAL A 43 -3.34 -13.10 18.81
C VAL A 43 -1.86 -12.76 19.01
N VAL A 44 -1.53 -11.47 19.10
CA VAL A 44 -0.15 -11.02 19.37
C VAL A 44 0.36 -11.55 20.70
N SER A 45 -0.48 -11.53 21.75
CA SER A 45 -0.14 -12.04 23.07
C SER A 45 0.19 -13.53 23.05
N VAL A 46 -0.65 -14.35 22.39
CA VAL A 46 -0.43 -15.81 22.29
C VAL A 46 0.79 -16.14 21.44
N LEU A 47 1.05 -15.40 20.35
CA LEU A 47 2.29 -15.55 19.58
C LEU A 47 3.54 -15.23 20.42
N ARG A 48 3.51 -14.16 21.22
CA ARG A 48 4.61 -13.82 22.14
C ARG A 48 4.75 -14.86 23.25
N LEU A 49 3.65 -15.42 23.74
CA LEU A 49 3.69 -16.51 24.71
C LEU A 49 4.37 -17.74 24.11
N ALA A 50 4.03 -18.15 22.89
CA ALA A 50 4.69 -19.23 22.18
C ALA A 50 6.22 -19.00 22.04
N GLN A 51 6.59 -17.78 21.65
CA GLN A 51 7.99 -17.37 21.55
C GLN A 51 8.70 -17.47 22.91
N ASN A 52 8.09 -16.94 23.97
CA ASN A 52 8.66 -16.96 25.32
C ASN A 52 8.84 -18.38 25.85
N ARG A 53 7.85 -19.27 25.69
CA ARG A 53 7.96 -20.68 26.10
C ARG A 53 9.06 -21.42 25.35
N THR A 54 9.23 -21.11 24.07
CA THR A 54 10.32 -21.66 23.24
C THR A 54 11.69 -21.17 23.70
N LEU A 55 11.84 -19.87 23.97
CA LEU A 55 13.09 -19.27 24.44
C LEU A 55 13.47 -19.76 25.84
N ALA A 56 12.48 -19.92 26.73
CA ALA A 56 12.64 -20.55 28.03
C ALA A 56 12.93 -22.06 27.94
N SER A 57 12.82 -22.64 26.74
CA SER A 57 12.99 -24.07 26.50
C SER A 57 12.10 -24.93 27.39
N GLU A 58 10.87 -24.45 27.63
CA GLU A 58 9.89 -25.11 28.49
C GLU A 58 9.60 -26.53 27.98
N GLY A 59 9.67 -27.52 28.86
CA GLY A 59 9.50 -28.93 28.50
C GLY A 59 10.47 -29.42 27.41
N ALA A 60 11.64 -28.78 27.26
CA ALA A 60 12.66 -29.05 26.24
C ALA A 60 12.14 -29.02 24.79
N SER A 61 11.11 -28.22 24.51
CA SER A 61 10.43 -28.22 23.22
C SER A 61 10.38 -26.86 22.54
N GLN A 62 9.81 -26.84 21.34
CA GLN A 62 9.43 -25.65 20.59
C GLN A 62 7.92 -25.45 20.71
N TYR A 63 7.49 -24.21 20.61
CA TYR A 63 6.09 -23.85 20.63
C TYR A 63 5.74 -23.04 19.38
N GLY A 64 4.50 -23.20 18.97
CA GLY A 64 3.97 -22.56 17.77
C GLY A 64 2.50 -22.20 17.92
N VAL A 65 2.00 -21.46 16.96
CA VAL A 65 0.58 -21.12 16.86
C VAL A 65 0.07 -21.58 15.50
N PHE A 66 -1.00 -22.35 15.51
CA PHE A 66 -1.74 -22.76 14.32
C PHE A 66 -3.03 -21.94 14.20
N PHE A 67 -3.31 -21.48 13.00
CA PHE A 67 -4.48 -20.68 12.67
C PHE A 67 -5.49 -21.55 11.92
N ASP A 68 -6.62 -21.81 12.57
CA ASP A 68 -7.70 -22.66 12.06
C ASP A 68 -8.86 -21.80 11.55
N THR A 69 -8.88 -21.60 10.24
CA THR A 69 -9.96 -20.88 9.52
C THR A 69 -11.11 -21.81 9.09
N ALA A 70 -11.07 -23.09 9.49
CA ALA A 70 -12.14 -24.06 9.18
C ALA A 70 -13.09 -24.26 10.37
N ALA A 71 -12.68 -23.86 11.56
CA ALA A 71 -13.53 -23.82 12.75
C ALA A 71 -14.56 -22.68 12.67
N ALA A 72 -15.70 -22.85 13.36
CA ALA A 72 -16.72 -21.81 13.48
C ALA A 72 -17.07 -21.60 14.97
N PRO A 73 -16.69 -20.46 15.59
CA PRO A 73 -15.88 -19.37 15.02
C PRO A 73 -14.43 -19.79 14.74
N ASP A 74 -13.77 -19.03 13.87
CA ASP A 74 -12.33 -19.13 13.62
C ASP A 74 -11.55 -19.17 14.94
N GLN A 75 -10.50 -19.99 15.00
CA GLN A 75 -9.72 -20.19 16.22
C GLN A 75 -8.23 -20.30 15.95
N TYR A 76 -7.42 -20.12 16.96
CA TYR A 76 -5.98 -20.34 16.90
C TYR A 76 -5.53 -21.15 18.10
N THR A 77 -4.59 -22.07 17.87
CA THR A 77 -4.13 -23.03 18.87
C THR A 77 -2.65 -22.81 19.14
N LEU A 78 -2.32 -22.49 20.39
CA LEU A 78 -0.95 -22.56 20.89
C LEU A 78 -0.62 -24.03 21.12
N PHE A 79 0.42 -24.52 20.47
CA PHE A 79 0.81 -25.92 20.55
C PHE A 79 2.29 -26.09 20.89
N LYS A 80 2.62 -27.30 21.37
CA LYS A 80 3.97 -27.75 21.66
C LYS A 80 4.43 -28.77 20.62
N GLY A 81 5.50 -28.47 19.89
CA GLY A 81 6.06 -29.37 18.88
C GLY A 81 6.80 -28.64 17.75
N ALA A 82 7.49 -29.41 16.90
CA ALA A 82 8.22 -28.89 15.75
C ALA A 82 7.31 -28.54 14.56
N THR A 83 6.13 -29.17 14.47
CA THR A 83 5.08 -28.87 13.49
C THR A 83 3.72 -29.06 14.13
N TYR A 84 2.66 -28.52 13.51
CA TYR A 84 1.29 -28.77 14.00
C TYR A 84 0.87 -30.25 13.84
N GLY A 85 1.37 -30.96 12.83
CA GLY A 85 1.02 -32.38 12.60
C GLY A 85 1.71 -33.36 13.57
N SER A 86 2.89 -32.99 14.08
CA SER A 86 3.67 -33.80 15.02
C SER A 86 3.65 -33.29 16.47
N ARG A 87 2.69 -32.42 16.79
CA ARG A 87 2.55 -31.77 18.10
C ARG A 87 2.07 -32.71 19.19
N ASP A 88 2.31 -32.30 20.44
CA ASP A 88 1.68 -32.89 21.63
C ASP A 88 0.27 -32.32 21.81
N ALA A 89 -0.73 -33.03 21.31
CA ALA A 89 -2.14 -32.59 21.36
C ALA A 89 -2.67 -32.43 22.80
N GLY A 90 -2.04 -33.04 23.81
CA GLY A 90 -2.42 -32.85 25.21
C GLY A 90 -1.99 -31.50 25.79
N ALA A 91 -1.10 -30.78 25.08
CA ALA A 91 -0.59 -29.47 25.46
C ALA A 91 -1.20 -28.33 24.62
N ASP A 92 -2.23 -28.62 23.81
CA ASP A 92 -2.90 -27.63 22.97
C ASP A 92 -3.72 -26.65 23.83
N GLU A 93 -3.49 -25.35 23.66
CA GLU A 93 -4.30 -24.28 24.22
C GLU A 93 -5.08 -23.61 23.07
N ILE A 94 -6.39 -23.84 23.04
CA ILE A 94 -7.28 -23.37 21.96
C ILE A 94 -7.88 -22.01 22.36
N HIS A 95 -7.75 -21.04 21.46
CA HIS A 95 -8.31 -19.70 21.60
C HIS A 95 -9.26 -19.41 20.44
N ALA A 96 -10.55 -19.27 20.76
CA ALA A 96 -11.56 -18.89 19.78
C ALA A 96 -11.57 -17.37 19.55
N LEU A 97 -11.78 -16.93 18.31
CA LEU A 97 -12.03 -15.52 18.01
C LEU A 97 -13.44 -15.11 18.44
N PRO A 98 -13.66 -13.82 18.76
CA PRO A 98 -15.00 -13.29 18.97
C PRO A 98 -15.88 -13.51 17.74
N GLN A 99 -17.18 -13.80 17.92
CA GLN A 99 -18.11 -14.09 16.82
C GLN A 99 -18.23 -12.98 15.76
N GLY A 100 -17.87 -11.74 16.09
CA GLY A 100 -17.89 -10.60 15.15
C GLY A 100 -16.61 -10.44 14.31
N VAL A 101 -15.59 -11.27 14.54
CA VAL A 101 -14.26 -11.20 13.92
C VAL A 101 -13.96 -12.50 13.20
N GLU A 102 -13.38 -12.41 12.00
CA GLU A 102 -12.89 -13.57 11.26
C GLU A 102 -11.45 -13.37 10.79
N MET A 103 -10.73 -14.47 10.55
CA MET A 103 -9.45 -14.53 9.85
C MET A 103 -9.69 -14.46 8.35
N PHE A 104 -9.70 -13.23 7.82
CA PHE A 104 -9.90 -12.98 6.39
C PHE A 104 -8.78 -13.56 5.51
N ALA A 105 -7.53 -13.47 5.96
CA ALA A 105 -6.39 -13.98 5.20
C ALA A 105 -5.26 -14.45 6.12
N VAL A 106 -4.69 -15.61 5.81
CA VAL A 106 -3.48 -16.14 6.44
C VAL A 106 -2.45 -16.42 5.35
N THR A 107 -1.32 -15.70 5.38
CA THR A 107 -0.23 -15.87 4.39
C THR A 107 0.89 -16.76 4.90
N ILE A 108 0.80 -17.20 6.16
CA ILE A 108 1.76 -18.09 6.80
C ILE A 108 1.67 -19.48 6.14
N PRO A 109 2.80 -20.05 5.66
CA PRO A 109 2.81 -21.39 5.10
C PRO A 109 2.19 -22.43 6.05
N GLN A 110 1.28 -23.25 5.52
CA GLN A 110 0.58 -24.31 6.28
C GLN A 110 -0.23 -23.80 7.49
N ASN A 111 -0.49 -22.50 7.57
CA ASN A 111 -1.23 -21.83 8.64
C ASN A 111 -0.65 -22.02 10.05
N PHE A 112 0.63 -22.39 10.19
CA PHE A 112 1.28 -22.37 11.49
C PHE A 112 2.65 -21.72 11.47
N VAL A 113 2.97 -21.10 12.60
CA VAL A 113 4.30 -20.59 12.90
C VAL A 113 4.88 -21.35 14.07
N VAL A 114 6.14 -21.74 13.99
CA VAL A 114 6.90 -22.36 15.09
C VAL A 114 8.15 -21.52 15.34
N PHE A 115 8.38 -21.19 16.61
CA PHE A 115 9.56 -20.47 17.03
C PHE A 115 10.71 -21.44 17.25
N THR A 116 11.92 -21.02 16.88
CA THR A 116 13.15 -21.79 17.08
C THR A 116 13.75 -21.50 18.46
N ARG A 117 14.35 -22.54 19.07
CA ARG A 117 15.03 -22.41 20.37
C ARG A 117 16.24 -21.48 20.23
N VAL A 118 16.64 -20.86 21.33
CA VAL A 118 17.79 -19.94 21.44
C VAL A 118 17.58 -18.58 20.78
N THR A 119 17.10 -18.53 19.53
CA THR A 119 16.99 -17.27 18.77
C THR A 119 15.58 -16.71 18.74
N GLY A 120 14.55 -17.54 18.91
CA GLY A 120 13.16 -17.13 18.78
C GLY A 120 12.80 -16.72 17.35
N ALA A 121 13.62 -17.06 16.35
CA ALA A 121 13.34 -16.86 14.94
C ALA A 121 12.27 -17.85 14.46
N VAL A 122 11.62 -17.57 13.33
CA VAL A 122 10.60 -18.46 12.76
C VAL A 122 11.02 -18.94 11.38
N VAL A 123 10.68 -20.18 11.07
CA VAL A 123 10.94 -20.78 9.74
C VAL A 123 9.87 -20.32 8.74
N ASN A 124 8.63 -20.15 9.19
CA ASN A 124 7.48 -19.77 8.37
C ASN A 124 6.99 -18.37 8.78
N ALA A 125 7.59 -17.34 8.17
CA ALA A 125 7.15 -15.96 8.32
C ALA A 125 5.85 -15.70 7.52
N GLY A 126 5.09 -14.68 7.90
CA GLY A 126 3.86 -14.32 7.23
C GLY A 126 2.98 -13.39 8.04
N SER A 127 1.70 -13.36 7.72
CA SER A 127 0.73 -12.50 8.38
C SER A 127 -0.63 -13.18 8.54
N VAL A 128 -1.35 -12.77 9.58
CA VAL A 128 -2.76 -13.09 9.79
C VAL A 128 -3.55 -11.79 9.79
N THR A 129 -4.52 -11.68 8.90
CA THR A 129 -5.39 -10.51 8.77
C THR A 129 -6.76 -10.84 9.32
N LEU A 130 -7.16 -10.10 10.35
CA LEU A 130 -8.48 -10.16 10.96
C LEU A 130 -9.37 -9.05 10.38
N ARG A 131 -10.67 -9.30 10.24
CA ARG A 131 -11.65 -8.26 9.87
C ARG A 131 -12.95 -8.40 10.65
N LEU A 132 -13.72 -7.31 10.71
CA LEU A 132 -15.08 -7.34 11.26
C LEU A 132 -16.07 -7.87 10.22
N LEU A 133 -16.91 -8.84 10.61
CA LEU A 133 -18.00 -9.34 9.76
C LEU A 133 -19.02 -8.24 9.42
N ALA A 134 -19.27 -7.32 10.37
CA ALA A 134 -20.23 -6.24 10.20
C ALA A 134 -19.72 -5.09 9.31
N ASP A 135 -18.40 -4.97 9.11
CA ASP A 135 -17.77 -3.93 8.30
C ASP A 135 -16.44 -4.47 7.71
N PRO A 136 -16.50 -5.17 6.57
CA PRO A 136 -15.33 -5.81 5.98
C PRO A 136 -14.18 -4.86 5.58
N ALA A 137 -14.44 -3.54 5.50
CA ALA A 137 -13.40 -2.54 5.25
C ALA A 137 -12.51 -2.32 6.48
N LYS A 138 -12.99 -2.69 7.68
CA LYS A 138 -12.21 -2.63 8.92
C LYS A 138 -11.47 -3.94 9.13
N GLN A 139 -10.19 -3.88 8.82
CA GLN A 139 -9.26 -4.98 8.95
C GLN A 139 -7.99 -4.55 9.69
N ALA A 140 -7.38 -5.50 10.37
CA ALA A 140 -6.11 -5.33 11.05
C ALA A 140 -5.28 -6.59 10.86
N SER A 141 -3.98 -6.44 10.67
CA SER A 141 -3.09 -7.57 10.39
C SER A 141 -2.02 -7.70 11.45
N VAL A 142 -1.65 -8.94 11.76
CA VAL A 142 -0.52 -9.29 12.62
C VAL A 142 0.57 -9.86 11.73
N HIS A 143 1.72 -9.21 11.70
CA HIS A 143 2.88 -9.65 10.93
C HIS A 143 3.90 -10.34 11.84
N ILE A 144 4.43 -11.46 11.36
CA ILE A 144 5.51 -12.21 11.98
C ILE A 144 6.67 -12.25 10.99
N SER A 145 7.77 -11.56 11.32
CA SER A 145 8.99 -11.55 10.52
C SER A 145 9.79 -12.84 10.71
N SER A 146 10.70 -13.16 9.79
CA SER A 146 11.63 -14.31 9.93
C SER A 146 12.51 -14.22 11.18
N SER A 147 12.82 -13.02 11.66
CA SER A 147 13.51 -12.80 12.94
C SER A 147 12.67 -13.13 14.18
N GLY A 148 11.40 -13.51 14.00
CA GLY A 148 10.47 -13.81 15.09
C GLY A 148 9.84 -12.57 15.73
N THR A 149 9.95 -11.41 15.09
CA THR A 149 9.33 -10.19 15.58
C THR A 149 7.82 -10.23 15.28
N VAL A 150 6.99 -10.09 16.31
CA VAL A 150 5.52 -10.09 16.21
C VAL A 150 4.99 -8.66 16.40
N GLN A 151 4.37 -8.11 15.36
CA GLN A 151 3.86 -6.73 15.32
C GLN A 151 2.46 -6.67 14.72
N LYS A 152 1.63 -5.75 15.25
CA LYS A 152 0.43 -5.30 14.54
C LYS A 152 0.91 -4.53 13.31
N ALA A 153 0.59 -5.02 12.11
CA ALA A 153 0.80 -4.27 10.89
C ALA A 153 -0.16 -3.09 10.89
N SER A 154 0.39 -1.90 10.64
CA SER A 154 -0.40 -0.71 10.31
C SER A 154 -1.34 -1.04 9.14
N ALA A 155 -2.51 -0.41 9.10
CA ALA A 155 -3.47 -0.60 8.01
C ALA A 155 -2.74 -0.57 6.65
N PRO A 156 -3.07 -1.46 5.69
CA PRO A 156 -2.41 -1.44 4.40
C PRO A 156 -2.52 -0.04 3.80
N ALA A 157 -1.41 0.45 3.23
CA ALA A 157 -1.41 1.73 2.53
C ALA A 157 -2.56 1.76 1.52
N ALA A 158 -3.21 2.92 1.39
CA ALA A 158 -4.31 3.09 0.44
C ALA A 158 -3.86 2.59 -0.94
N SER A 159 -4.67 1.70 -1.54
CA SER A 159 -4.38 1.15 -2.85
C SER A 159 -4.94 2.07 -3.93
N ASP A 160 -4.07 2.55 -4.81
CA ASP A 160 -4.46 3.38 -5.97
C ASP A 160 -4.89 2.53 -7.19
N ALA A 161 -5.09 1.22 -7.02
CA ALA A 161 -5.40 0.31 -8.12
C ALA A 161 -6.71 0.64 -8.86
N ASN A 162 -7.69 1.23 -8.17
CA ASN A 162 -8.96 1.66 -8.74
C ASN A 162 -9.01 3.16 -9.12
N ARG A 163 -7.88 3.88 -9.00
CA ARG A 163 -7.83 5.29 -9.38
C ARG A 163 -7.99 5.42 -10.89
N GLN A 164 -8.92 6.26 -11.34
CA GLN A 164 -8.96 6.69 -12.72
C GLN A 164 -7.77 7.62 -12.97
N LYS A 165 -6.77 7.10 -13.68
CA LYS A 165 -5.53 7.80 -13.97
C LYS A 165 -5.70 8.67 -15.22
N ASP A 166 -5.15 9.88 -15.21
CA ASP A 166 -5.16 10.80 -16.34
C ASP A 166 -4.19 10.32 -17.42
N SER A 167 -4.76 9.83 -18.53
CA SER A 167 -3.97 9.39 -19.69
C SER A 167 -3.10 10.50 -20.32
N ARG A 168 -3.34 11.78 -19.98
CA ARG A 168 -2.59 12.93 -20.46
C ARG A 168 -1.38 13.25 -19.61
N HIS A 169 -1.24 12.66 -18.42
CA HIS A 169 -0.12 12.88 -17.50
C HIS A 169 0.57 11.55 -17.20
N VAL A 170 1.78 11.41 -17.72
CA VAL A 170 2.55 10.17 -17.63
C VAL A 170 3.87 10.43 -16.93
N HIS A 171 4.22 9.54 -16.01
CA HIS A 171 5.55 9.50 -15.39
C HIS A 171 6.39 8.38 -15.96
N VAL A 172 7.69 8.63 -16.11
CA VAL A 172 8.69 7.63 -16.47
C VAL A 172 9.90 7.80 -15.58
N ASP A 173 10.27 6.75 -14.86
CA ASP A 173 11.52 6.76 -14.10
C ASP A 173 12.67 6.50 -15.06
N TYR A 174 13.73 7.27 -14.90
CA TYR A 174 14.95 7.24 -15.69
C TYR A 174 16.14 7.09 -14.75
N ALA A 175 16.62 5.86 -14.59
CA ALA A 175 17.61 5.51 -13.58
C ALA A 175 18.82 4.77 -14.20
N GLY A 176 19.97 4.83 -13.53
CA GLY A 176 21.21 4.18 -13.97
C GLY A 176 22.11 5.04 -14.87
N ARG A 177 21.69 6.27 -15.20
CA ARG A 177 22.50 7.26 -15.93
C ARG A 177 22.24 8.66 -15.41
N VAL A 178 23.31 9.43 -15.24
CA VAL A 178 23.25 10.85 -14.90
C VAL A 178 23.15 11.67 -16.18
N ILE A 179 22.14 12.54 -16.27
CA ILE A 179 21.93 13.47 -17.38
C ILE A 179 22.89 14.65 -17.22
N ALA A 180 23.74 14.89 -18.23
CA ALA A 180 24.66 16.02 -18.22
C ALA A 180 23.91 17.30 -18.62
N THR A 181 23.22 17.93 -17.66
CA THR A 181 22.30 19.06 -17.87
C THR A 181 22.92 20.26 -18.58
N ALA A 182 24.24 20.43 -18.48
CA ALA A 182 24.97 21.53 -19.13
C ALA A 182 25.18 21.33 -20.65
N THR A 183 25.19 20.09 -21.13
CA THR A 183 25.61 19.76 -22.50
C THR A 183 24.57 18.98 -23.30
N GLU A 184 23.60 18.37 -22.62
CA GLU A 184 22.60 17.53 -23.25
C GLU A 184 21.34 18.31 -23.61
N THR A 185 20.70 17.87 -24.70
CA THR A 185 19.36 18.27 -25.11
C THR A 185 18.36 17.15 -24.86
N MET A 186 17.13 17.55 -24.53
CA MET A 186 15.94 16.71 -24.63
C MET A 186 15.37 16.88 -26.03
N ARG A 187 15.15 15.79 -26.76
CA ARG A 187 14.75 15.82 -28.16
C ARG A 187 13.31 15.38 -28.31
N LEU A 188 12.50 16.20 -28.96
CA LEU A 188 11.14 15.85 -29.37
C LEU A 188 11.20 15.38 -30.81
N VAL A 189 11.09 14.08 -31.01
CA VAL A 189 11.24 13.43 -32.32
C VAL A 189 9.86 13.08 -32.87
N PHE A 190 9.44 13.83 -33.89
CA PHE A 190 8.25 13.58 -34.69
C PHE A 190 8.64 12.88 -36.00
N PRO A 191 7.67 12.29 -36.74
CA PRO A 191 7.98 11.61 -38.00
C PRO A 191 8.69 12.48 -39.05
N THR A 192 8.41 13.78 -39.06
CA THR A 192 8.90 14.74 -40.08
C THR A 192 9.73 15.88 -39.50
N ALA A 193 9.87 15.97 -38.17
CA ALA A 193 10.53 17.08 -37.50
C ALA A 193 11.21 16.63 -36.20
N VAL A 194 12.32 17.27 -35.85
CA VAL A 194 13.01 17.08 -34.58
C VAL A 194 13.25 18.43 -33.93
N TYR A 195 12.93 18.55 -32.65
CA TYR A 195 13.18 19.75 -31.85
C TYR A 195 14.12 19.41 -30.70
N ASP A 196 15.28 20.05 -30.67
CA ASP A 196 16.24 19.90 -29.59
C ASP A 196 16.00 20.99 -28.54
N ILE A 197 15.55 20.57 -27.36
CA ILE A 197 15.34 21.43 -26.20
C ILE A 197 16.62 21.39 -25.36
N VAL A 198 17.34 22.51 -25.34
CA VAL A 198 18.58 22.63 -24.55
C VAL A 198 18.25 22.57 -23.07
N ILE A 199 18.73 21.53 -22.36
CA ILE A 199 18.37 21.30 -20.95
C ILE A 199 18.84 22.45 -20.08
N ALA A 200 20.07 22.92 -20.26
CA ALA A 200 20.65 24.03 -19.50
C ALA A 200 19.79 25.31 -19.53
N SER A 201 19.09 25.56 -20.64
CA SER A 201 18.23 26.74 -20.82
C SER A 201 16.80 26.54 -20.28
N ASN A 202 16.45 25.31 -19.89
CA ASN A 202 15.12 24.90 -19.46
C ASN A 202 15.18 24.25 -18.08
N MET A 203 16.00 24.85 -17.20
CA MET A 203 16.12 24.47 -15.79
C MET A 203 15.28 25.42 -14.93
N GLN A 204 14.40 24.88 -14.11
CA GLN A 204 13.63 25.63 -13.11
C GLN A 204 13.63 24.86 -11.79
N ASP A 205 13.97 25.54 -10.68
CA ASP A 205 14.00 24.96 -9.33
C ASP A 205 14.83 23.65 -9.22
N GLY A 206 15.91 23.55 -10.00
CA GLY A 206 16.78 22.37 -10.04
C GLY A 206 16.23 21.19 -10.85
N GLN A 207 15.11 21.39 -11.56
CA GLN A 207 14.47 20.40 -12.42
C GLN A 207 14.50 20.84 -13.88
N ILE A 208 14.39 19.88 -14.79
CA ILE A 208 14.10 20.18 -16.19
C ILE A 208 12.64 20.62 -16.25
N PHE A 209 12.36 21.73 -16.92
CA PHE A 209 11.02 22.23 -17.15
C PHE A 209 10.94 22.89 -18.53
N TRP A 210 10.16 22.29 -19.42
CA TRP A 210 9.85 22.88 -20.72
C TRP A 210 8.37 22.71 -21.04
N GLU A 211 7.74 23.79 -21.50
CA GLU A 211 6.36 23.82 -21.98
C GLU A 211 6.30 24.70 -23.23
N GLY A 212 5.64 24.22 -24.27
CA GLY A 212 5.50 25.02 -25.48
C GLY A 212 4.79 24.33 -26.63
N ASP A 213 4.71 25.08 -27.72
CA ASP A 213 4.16 24.64 -29.00
C ASP A 213 5.29 24.39 -30.01
N VAL A 214 5.20 23.27 -30.71
CA VAL A 214 6.08 22.95 -31.85
C VAL A 214 5.26 22.68 -33.10
N LEU A 215 5.72 23.17 -34.26
CA LEU A 215 4.96 23.15 -35.51
C LEU A 215 5.32 21.96 -36.40
N VAL A 216 4.50 20.91 -36.40
CA VAL A 216 4.76 19.68 -37.17
C VAL A 216 3.77 19.59 -38.32
N ASP A 217 4.27 19.57 -39.56
CA ASP A 217 3.47 19.59 -40.79
C ASP A 217 2.43 20.73 -40.85
N GLY A 218 2.76 21.89 -40.26
CA GLY A 218 1.84 23.04 -40.20
C GLY A 218 0.80 22.98 -39.08
N GLU A 219 0.81 21.94 -38.24
CA GLU A 219 -0.04 21.84 -37.04
C GLU A 219 0.77 22.02 -35.75
N ALA A 220 0.31 22.91 -34.86
CA ALA A 220 0.92 23.09 -33.55
C ALA A 220 0.67 21.86 -32.66
N GLN A 221 1.71 21.40 -31.96
CA GLN A 221 1.66 20.35 -30.95
C GLN A 221 2.04 20.98 -29.60
N THR A 222 1.09 21.03 -28.67
CA THR A 222 1.30 21.64 -27.34
C THR A 222 1.60 20.58 -26.28
N LEU A 223 2.78 20.63 -25.67
CA LEU A 223 3.15 19.69 -24.62
C LEU A 223 4.01 20.32 -23.53
N ARG A 224 4.06 19.64 -22.38
CA ARG A 224 4.97 19.96 -21.28
C ARG A 224 5.75 18.73 -20.89
N VAL A 225 7.06 18.90 -20.72
CA VAL A 225 7.96 17.88 -20.16
C VAL A 225 8.71 18.51 -19.01
N GLN A 226 8.65 17.86 -17.85
CA GLN A 226 9.35 18.31 -16.65
C GLN A 226 9.92 17.12 -15.89
N THR A 227 10.76 17.38 -14.90
CA THR A 227 11.19 16.35 -13.94
C THR A 227 10.68 16.67 -12.54
N HIS A 228 10.22 15.64 -11.82
CA HIS A 228 9.91 15.76 -10.38
C HIS A 228 11.17 15.57 -9.53
N VAL A 229 12.09 14.75 -10.03
CA VAL A 229 13.40 14.47 -9.45
C VAL A 229 14.38 14.43 -10.62
N LEU A 230 15.57 14.98 -10.45
CA LEU A 230 16.60 15.04 -11.48
C LEU A 230 17.94 14.62 -10.91
N ASN A 231 18.56 13.60 -11.50
CA ASN A 231 19.89 13.08 -11.14
C ASN A 231 20.07 12.79 -9.65
N ASP A 232 19.02 12.36 -8.97
CA ASP A 232 19.12 11.97 -7.57
C ASP A 232 19.96 10.68 -7.45
N PRO A 233 20.90 10.59 -6.50
CA PRO A 233 21.78 9.43 -6.34
C PRO A 233 21.05 8.11 -6.05
N MET A 234 19.86 8.16 -5.44
CA MET A 234 19.07 6.99 -5.06
C MET A 234 17.87 6.77 -5.99
N LEU A 235 17.23 7.84 -6.43
CA LEU A 235 15.98 7.79 -7.22
C LEU A 235 16.20 7.99 -8.72
N GLY A 236 17.38 8.48 -9.14
CA GLY A 236 17.65 8.84 -10.53
C GLY A 236 16.88 10.10 -10.95
N THR A 237 16.33 10.07 -12.16
CA THR A 237 15.49 11.14 -12.71
C THR A 237 14.08 10.62 -12.90
N GLN A 238 13.05 11.38 -12.57
CA GLN A 238 11.66 11.04 -12.88
C GLN A 238 11.08 12.09 -13.81
N PHE A 239 10.81 11.69 -15.05
CA PHE A 239 10.14 12.54 -16.04
C PHE A 239 8.64 12.53 -15.84
N SER A 240 8.03 13.69 -16.10
CA SER A 240 6.59 13.93 -16.17
C SER A 240 6.29 14.56 -17.52
N VAL A 241 5.49 13.88 -18.32
CA VAL A 241 5.05 14.34 -19.63
C VAL A 241 3.56 14.62 -19.57
N THR A 242 3.18 15.85 -19.91
CA THR A 242 1.78 16.26 -20.06
C THR A 242 1.49 16.51 -21.55
N ARG A 243 0.57 15.73 -22.13
CA ARG A 243 0.20 15.80 -23.56
C ARG A 243 -1.30 15.54 -23.72
N ASP A 244 -2.04 16.51 -24.26
CA ASP A 244 -3.48 16.39 -24.50
C ASP A 244 -3.75 15.98 -25.97
N LYS A 245 -4.56 14.94 -26.19
CA LYS A 245 -4.89 14.43 -27.53
C LYS A 245 -5.64 15.45 -28.40
N SER A 246 -6.38 16.38 -27.79
CA SER A 246 -7.09 17.45 -28.53
C SER A 246 -6.15 18.47 -29.17
N ARG A 247 -4.92 18.61 -28.65
CA ARG A 247 -3.90 19.55 -29.11
C ARG A 247 -2.65 18.89 -29.68
N ASN A 248 -2.63 17.55 -29.74
CA ASN A 248 -1.49 16.79 -30.21
C ASN A 248 -1.92 15.58 -31.05
N THR A 249 -1.82 15.74 -32.36
CA THR A 249 -2.29 14.82 -33.41
C THR A 249 -1.16 14.00 -34.04
N LYS A 250 0.11 14.36 -33.79
CA LYS A 250 1.28 13.72 -34.40
C LYS A 250 1.95 12.75 -33.44
N ALA A 251 2.45 11.63 -33.96
CA ALA A 251 3.26 10.71 -33.18
C ALA A 251 4.50 11.44 -32.63
N LEU A 252 4.93 11.09 -31.43
CA LEU A 252 6.03 11.73 -30.74
C LEU A 252 6.87 10.70 -29.99
N THR A 253 8.18 10.82 -30.09
CA THR A 253 9.16 10.11 -29.27
C THR A 253 10.00 11.13 -28.51
N ILE A 254 10.28 10.89 -27.22
CA ILE A 254 11.12 11.79 -26.41
C ILE A 254 12.43 11.09 -26.07
N GLU A 255 13.54 11.74 -26.39
CA GLU A 255 14.91 11.23 -26.19
C GLU A 255 15.74 12.20 -25.34
N ILE A 256 16.82 11.68 -24.74
CA ILE A 256 17.92 12.48 -24.21
C ILE A 256 19.12 12.25 -25.10
N SER A 257 19.69 13.32 -25.66
CA SER A 257 20.80 13.24 -26.64
C SER A 257 22.00 12.40 -26.21
N GLY A 258 22.31 12.33 -24.91
CA GLY A 258 23.40 11.49 -24.38
C GLY A 258 23.01 10.03 -24.07
N ASP A 259 21.76 9.66 -24.31
CA ASP A 259 21.28 8.28 -24.20
C ASP A 259 21.28 7.60 -25.57
N ILE A 260 22.26 6.74 -25.80
CA ILE A 260 22.38 5.98 -27.05
C ILE A 260 21.52 4.70 -27.07
N THR A 261 20.86 4.37 -25.96
CA THR A 261 20.12 3.10 -25.81
C THR A 261 18.70 3.20 -26.36
N GLY A 262 18.17 4.41 -26.48
CA GLY A 262 16.90 4.68 -27.13
C GLY A 262 16.14 5.84 -26.50
N ASP A 263 14.84 5.83 -26.72
CA ASP A 263 13.93 6.85 -26.21
C ASP A 263 13.31 6.51 -24.86
N ILE A 264 12.87 7.56 -24.15
CA ILE A 264 12.23 7.47 -22.84
C ILE A 264 10.79 6.96 -22.98
N ILE A 265 10.06 7.50 -23.96
CA ILE A 265 8.62 7.29 -24.12
C ILE A 265 8.18 7.57 -25.55
N ARG A 266 7.13 6.87 -25.99
CA ARG A 266 6.51 7.06 -27.31
C ARG A 266 5.01 7.30 -27.20
N TYR A 267 4.52 8.09 -28.15
CA TYR A 267 3.11 8.38 -28.40
C TYR A 267 2.82 8.13 -29.87
N ASP A 268 1.77 7.37 -30.17
CA ASP A 268 1.26 7.28 -31.54
C ASP A 268 0.44 8.52 -31.94
N SER A 269 -0.05 8.55 -33.18
CA SER A 269 -0.90 9.65 -33.69
C SER A 269 -2.28 9.71 -33.02
N GLN A 270 -2.70 8.64 -32.32
CA GLN A 270 -3.91 8.59 -31.51
C GLN A 270 -3.64 8.97 -30.04
N GLY A 271 -2.40 9.36 -29.72
CA GLY A 271 -1.92 9.69 -28.38
C GLY A 271 -1.91 8.51 -27.41
N GLN A 272 -1.88 7.27 -27.90
CA GLN A 272 -1.61 6.10 -27.07
C GLN A 272 -0.15 6.08 -26.66
N THR A 273 0.10 5.94 -25.36
CA THR A 273 1.43 5.86 -24.79
C THR A 273 1.96 4.43 -24.86
N THR A 274 3.21 4.26 -25.31
CA THR A 274 3.94 2.99 -25.25
C THR A 274 5.31 3.20 -24.60
N GLN A 275 5.87 2.11 -24.07
CA GLN A 275 7.19 2.14 -23.44
C GLN A 275 8.27 2.53 -24.46
N GLY A 276 9.22 3.37 -24.03
CA GLY A 276 10.41 3.65 -24.81
C GLY A 276 11.39 2.49 -24.85
N THR A 277 12.48 2.60 -25.61
CA THR A 277 13.53 1.56 -25.69
C THR A 277 14.76 1.84 -24.85
N SER A 278 14.87 3.01 -24.22
CA SER A 278 16.00 3.30 -23.35
C SER A 278 16.13 2.25 -22.25
N LEU A 279 17.35 1.75 -22.03
CA LEU A 279 17.65 0.80 -20.94
C LEU A 279 17.49 1.45 -19.56
N TYR A 280 17.46 2.77 -19.51
CA TYR A 280 17.34 3.55 -18.28
C TYR A 280 15.89 3.93 -17.99
N ALA A 281 14.98 3.81 -18.96
CA ALA A 281 13.58 4.20 -18.84
C ALA A 281 12.68 3.04 -18.37
N SER A 282 11.86 3.30 -17.35
CA SER A 282 10.88 2.36 -16.84
C SER A 282 9.61 2.30 -17.70
N GLN A 283 8.68 1.42 -17.34
CA GLN A 283 7.36 1.44 -17.96
C GLN A 283 6.62 2.73 -17.60
N PRO A 284 5.90 3.35 -18.57
CA PRO A 284 5.16 4.57 -18.29
C PRO A 284 4.03 4.35 -17.28
N LEU A 285 3.92 5.25 -16.31
CA LEU A 285 2.91 5.24 -15.25
C LEU A 285 1.95 6.42 -15.41
N TRP A 286 0.67 6.13 -15.69
CA TRP A 286 -0.37 7.17 -15.66
C TRP A 286 -0.67 7.61 -14.23
N GLN A 287 -0.92 8.91 -14.06
CA GLN A 287 -1.19 9.55 -12.77
C GLN A 287 -2.64 9.95 -12.61
#